data_AF-A0A5R2NCI1-F1
#
_entry.id   AF-A0A5R2NCI1-F1
#
_cell.length_a   1.000
_cell.length_b   1.000
_cell.length_c   1.000
_cell.angle_alpha   90.00
_cell.angle_beta   90.00
_cell.angle_gamma   90.00
#
_symmetry.space_group_name_H-M   'P 1'
#
loop_
_entity.id
_entity.type
_entity.pdbx_description
1 polymer ?
#
loop_
_entity_poly.entity_id
_entity_poly.type
_entity_poly.pdbx_seq_one_letter_code
_entity_poly.pdbx_strand_id
1 'polypeptide(L)'
;MRTDTGQVFKLEDYRPSDYLIPETNLDFRLSPQATVVTAILTVERREGISESAPLVLDGDGLTLKRVEIDGKTVKAADLLASPDQLTLLKPPAARRFQLLIETELAPAGNEALMGLYRSNNVYCTQCEAEGFRRITYFLDRPDILSVYTVRIEARRDEAPLLLSNGNPVESGDLADGRHYASWHDPFPKPSYLFALVAGNLGQVADSFVTLSGRKVELGIYVEPGKEALAGYAMDALKRSMQWDEEAFGREYDLDVFNIVA
;
A
#
# COMPACT_ATOMS: atom_id res chain seq x y z
N MET A 1 0.75 -9.59 -14.35
CA MET A 1 0.33 -10.96 -14.68
C MET A 1 1.52 -11.89 -14.55
N ARG A 2 1.33 -13.05 -13.93
CA ARG A 2 2.30 -14.16 -13.93
C ARG A 2 2.48 -14.71 -15.36
N THR A 3 3.55 -14.30 -16.03
CA THR A 3 3.87 -14.70 -17.42
C THR A 3 4.37 -16.14 -17.54
N ASP A 4 4.73 -16.75 -16.41
CA ASP A 4 5.27 -18.08 -16.22
C ASP A 4 4.23 -19.21 -16.31
N THR A 5 2.94 -18.88 -16.27
CA THR A 5 1.84 -19.87 -16.36
C THR A 5 1.35 -20.12 -17.79
N GLY A 6 1.77 -19.29 -18.77
CA GLY A 6 1.27 -19.36 -20.15
C GLY A 6 -0.20 -18.94 -20.32
N GLN A 7 -0.82 -18.36 -19.28
CA GLN A 7 -2.19 -17.86 -19.35
C GLN A 7 -2.24 -16.59 -20.21
N VAL A 8 -3.06 -16.63 -21.26
CA VAL A 8 -3.33 -15.46 -22.11
C VAL A 8 -4.53 -14.70 -21.57
N PHE A 9 -4.32 -13.44 -21.22
CA PHE A 9 -5.39 -12.52 -20.85
C PHE A 9 -5.76 -11.66 -22.05
N LYS A 10 -7.06 -11.52 -22.33
CA LYS A 10 -7.55 -10.72 -23.46
C LYS A 10 -8.42 -9.57 -22.98
N LEU A 11 -8.31 -8.44 -23.69
CA LEU A 11 -9.14 -7.26 -23.41
C LEU A 11 -10.64 -7.55 -23.57
N GLU A 12 -11.03 -8.40 -24.53
CA GLU A 12 -12.43 -8.79 -24.77
C GLU A 12 -13.06 -9.57 -23.61
N ASP A 13 -12.23 -10.21 -22.76
CA ASP A 13 -12.68 -10.99 -21.61
C ASP A 13 -12.82 -10.13 -20.34
N TYR A 14 -12.53 -8.83 -20.41
CA TYR A 14 -12.67 -7.93 -19.28
C TYR A 14 -14.10 -7.96 -18.73
N ARG A 15 -14.19 -8.15 -17.41
CA ARG A 15 -15.42 -7.97 -16.64
C ARG A 15 -15.10 -7.16 -15.39
N PRO A 16 -15.99 -6.23 -14.97
CA PRO A 16 -15.88 -5.60 -13.66
C PRO A 16 -15.82 -6.66 -12.56
N SER A 17 -15.06 -6.40 -11.50
CA SER A 17 -15.09 -7.25 -10.31
C SER A 17 -16.49 -7.28 -9.68
N ASP A 18 -16.92 -8.44 -9.19
CA ASP A 18 -18.18 -8.64 -8.44
C ASP A 18 -18.21 -7.85 -7.12
N TYR A 19 -17.03 -7.54 -6.58
CA TYR A 19 -16.83 -6.85 -5.32
C TYR A 19 -15.96 -5.59 -5.50
N LEU A 20 -16.20 -4.62 -4.64
CA LEU A 20 -15.44 -3.38 -4.45
C LEU A 20 -14.77 -3.39 -3.08
N ILE A 21 -13.71 -2.59 -2.94
CA ILE A 21 -13.05 -2.32 -1.66
C ILE A 21 -12.91 -0.79 -1.53
N PRO A 22 -13.94 -0.06 -1.09
CA PRO A 22 -13.85 1.41 -0.99
C PRO A 22 -12.84 1.92 0.05
N GLU A 23 -12.53 1.14 1.09
CA GLU A 23 -11.64 1.55 2.17
C GLU A 23 -10.70 0.40 2.55
N THR A 24 -9.42 0.73 2.73
CA THR A 24 -8.36 -0.21 3.10
C THR A 24 -7.55 0.38 4.26
N ASN A 25 -7.60 -0.29 5.41
CA ASN A 25 -6.77 0.06 6.57
C ASN A 25 -5.67 -0.98 6.73
N LEU A 26 -4.41 -0.54 6.77
CA LEU A 26 -3.24 -1.42 6.86
C LEU A 26 -2.43 -1.10 8.12
N ASP A 27 -2.09 -2.13 8.89
CA ASP A 27 -1.10 -2.04 9.97
C ASP A 27 0.08 -2.93 9.65
N PHE A 28 1.26 -2.32 9.52
CA PHE A 28 2.53 -2.99 9.25
C PHE A 28 3.37 -3.03 10.52
N ARG A 29 3.65 -4.23 11.01
CA ARG A 29 4.67 -4.45 12.04
C ARG A 29 5.93 -4.96 11.36
N LEU A 30 6.83 -4.05 11.03
CA LEU A 30 8.01 -4.35 10.23
C LEU A 30 8.99 -5.24 11.01
N SER A 31 9.52 -6.23 10.30
CA SER A 31 10.64 -7.09 10.68
C SER A 31 11.27 -7.63 9.40
N PRO A 32 12.60 -7.77 9.30
CA PRO A 32 13.19 -8.20 8.03
C PRO A 32 12.81 -9.63 7.66
N GLN A 33 12.55 -10.49 8.66
CA GLN A 33 12.25 -11.92 8.46
C GLN A 33 10.77 -12.27 8.65
N ALA A 34 10.00 -11.45 9.38
CA ALA A 34 8.63 -11.76 9.75
C ALA A 34 7.79 -10.48 9.93
N THR A 35 7.71 -9.66 8.89
CA THR A 35 6.76 -8.54 8.89
C THR A 35 5.35 -9.09 8.95
N VAL A 36 4.57 -8.62 9.92
CA VAL A 36 3.13 -8.94 10.00
C VAL A 36 2.34 -7.78 9.45
N VAL A 37 1.43 -8.06 8.52
CA VAL A 37 0.50 -7.08 7.95
C VAL A 37 -0.91 -7.45 8.36
N THR A 38 -1.62 -6.51 8.97
CA THR A 38 -3.06 -6.63 9.20
C THR A 38 -3.79 -5.70 8.24
N ALA A 39 -4.57 -6.26 7.33
CA ALA A 39 -5.43 -5.52 6.42
C ALA A 39 -6.88 -5.62 6.88
N ILE A 40 -7.52 -4.49 7.13
CA ILE A 40 -8.96 -4.38 7.37
C ILE A 40 -9.58 -3.72 6.16
N LEU A 41 -10.29 -4.54 5.38
CA LEU A 41 -10.90 -4.17 4.13
C LEU A 41 -12.38 -3.94 4.35
N THR A 42 -12.88 -2.77 3.96
CA THR A 42 -14.32 -2.61 3.77
C THR A 42 -14.66 -3.21 2.42
N VAL A 43 -15.36 -4.33 2.39
CA VAL A 43 -15.79 -4.99 1.14
C VAL A 43 -17.23 -4.61 0.84
N GLU A 44 -17.53 -4.30 -0.42
CA GLU A 44 -18.90 -4.08 -0.92
C GLU A 44 -19.19 -4.99 -2.13
N ARG A 45 -20.22 -5.82 -2.03
CA ARG A 45 -20.77 -6.56 -3.18
C ARG A 45 -21.49 -5.61 -4.12
N ARG A 46 -21.23 -5.68 -5.43
CA ARG A 46 -21.95 -4.88 -6.42
C ARG A 46 -23.43 -5.28 -6.51
N GLU A 47 -24.25 -4.35 -6.97
CA GLU A 47 -25.65 -4.60 -7.24
C GLU A 47 -25.83 -5.67 -8.34
N GLY A 48 -26.81 -6.56 -8.17
CA GLY A 48 -27.10 -7.63 -9.12
C GLY A 48 -26.22 -8.87 -9.00
N ILE A 49 -25.16 -8.84 -8.16
CA ILE A 49 -24.34 -10.01 -7.87
C ILE A 49 -25.03 -10.91 -6.85
N SER A 50 -25.02 -12.22 -7.11
CA SER A 50 -25.60 -13.23 -6.22
C SER A 50 -24.97 -13.19 -4.82
N GLU A 51 -25.77 -13.40 -3.79
CA GLU A 51 -25.27 -13.58 -2.41
C GLU A 51 -24.34 -14.78 -2.25
N SER A 52 -24.42 -15.74 -3.18
CA SER A 52 -23.56 -16.93 -3.23
C SER A 52 -22.28 -16.72 -4.05
N ALA A 53 -22.08 -15.57 -4.69
CA ALA A 53 -20.87 -15.30 -5.47
C ALA A 53 -19.65 -15.27 -4.53
N PRO A 54 -18.62 -16.10 -4.75
CA PRO A 54 -17.45 -16.12 -3.88
C PRO A 54 -16.66 -14.81 -4.01
N LEU A 55 -16.03 -14.37 -2.92
CA LEU A 55 -15.02 -13.32 -3.01
C LEU A 55 -13.66 -13.99 -3.19
N VAL A 56 -13.04 -13.75 -4.34
CA VAL A 56 -11.72 -14.28 -4.70
C VAL A 56 -10.71 -13.15 -4.66
N LEU A 57 -9.69 -13.28 -3.81
CA LEU A 57 -8.62 -12.31 -3.63
C LEU A 57 -7.30 -12.90 -4.14
N ASP A 58 -6.54 -12.10 -4.86
CA ASP A 58 -5.20 -12.40 -5.34
C ASP A 58 -4.21 -12.42 -4.18
N GLY A 59 -3.32 -13.40 -4.17
CA GLY A 59 -2.11 -13.46 -3.34
C GLY A 59 -0.90 -13.83 -4.19
N ASP A 60 0.29 -13.78 -3.60
CA ASP A 60 1.51 -14.35 -4.19
C ASP A 60 2.55 -14.60 -3.09
N GLY A 61 2.80 -15.89 -2.79
CA GLY A 61 3.79 -16.29 -1.79
C GLY A 61 3.45 -15.88 -0.35
N LEU A 62 2.17 -15.65 -0.04
CA LEU A 62 1.73 -15.19 1.29
C LEU A 62 1.62 -16.32 2.30
N THR A 63 1.95 -16.01 3.57
CA THR A 63 1.59 -16.86 4.72
C THR A 63 0.37 -16.26 5.41
N LEU A 64 -0.80 -16.88 5.24
CA LEU A 64 -2.03 -16.48 5.92
C LEU A 64 -1.99 -16.87 7.40
N LYS A 65 -2.23 -15.92 8.31
CA LYS A 65 -2.29 -16.14 9.76
C LYS A 65 -3.72 -16.14 10.28
N ARG A 66 -4.55 -15.20 9.81
CA ARG A 66 -5.89 -14.99 10.35
C ARG A 66 -6.82 -14.36 9.33
N VAL A 67 -8.08 -14.75 9.36
CA VAL A 67 -9.18 -14.12 8.62
C VAL A 67 -10.37 -13.95 9.55
N GLU A 68 -10.92 -12.74 9.59
CA GLU A 68 -12.16 -12.45 10.31
C GLU A 68 -13.12 -11.69 9.41
N ILE A 69 -14.42 -11.92 9.63
CA ILE A 69 -15.49 -11.12 9.03
C ILE A 69 -16.30 -10.50 10.15
N ASP A 70 -16.42 -9.17 10.13
CA ASP A 70 -17.11 -8.38 11.17
C ASP A 70 -16.68 -8.78 12.60
N GLY A 71 -15.37 -8.95 12.79
CA GLY A 71 -14.74 -9.34 14.07
C GLY A 71 -14.93 -10.80 14.48
N LYS A 72 -15.43 -11.67 13.59
CA LYS A 72 -15.62 -13.10 13.85
C LYS A 72 -14.71 -13.93 12.97
N THR A 73 -13.95 -14.84 13.58
CA THR A 73 -13.10 -15.80 12.85
C THR A 73 -13.92 -16.61 11.86
N VAL A 74 -13.45 -16.66 10.62
CA VAL A 74 -14.10 -17.43 9.56
C VAL A 74 -13.77 -18.92 9.75
N LYS A 75 -14.76 -19.79 9.53
CA LYS A 75 -14.57 -21.24 9.62
C LYS A 75 -13.71 -21.72 8.45
N ALA A 76 -12.80 -22.65 8.72
CA ALA A 76 -11.94 -23.24 7.68
C ALA A 76 -12.74 -23.85 6.51
N ALA A 77 -13.94 -24.38 6.76
CA ALA A 77 -14.79 -24.96 5.72
C ALA A 77 -15.40 -23.92 4.75
N ASP A 78 -15.39 -22.63 5.10
CA ASP A 78 -15.91 -21.53 4.28
C ASP A 78 -14.79 -20.77 3.55
N LEU A 79 -13.54 -21.23 3.67
CA LEU A 79 -12.33 -20.64 3.13
C LEU A 79 -11.55 -21.63 2.27
N LEU A 80 -11.11 -21.19 1.09
CA LEU A 80 -10.01 -21.83 0.37
C LEU A 80 -8.83 -20.87 0.37
N ALA A 81 -7.72 -21.28 0.99
CA ALA A 81 -6.53 -20.45 1.10
C ALA A 81 -5.32 -21.19 0.52
N SER A 82 -4.59 -20.51 -0.33
CA SER A 82 -3.27 -20.88 -0.82
C SER A 82 -2.37 -19.64 -0.76
N PRO A 83 -1.04 -19.77 -0.87
CA PRO A 83 -0.16 -18.60 -0.92
C PRO A 83 -0.53 -17.59 -2.02
N ASP A 84 -1.17 -18.06 -3.10
CA ASP A 84 -1.46 -17.27 -4.30
C ASP A 84 -2.91 -16.81 -4.43
N GLN A 85 -3.80 -17.28 -3.55
CA GLN A 85 -5.21 -16.94 -3.62
C GLN A 85 -5.92 -17.21 -2.30
N LEU A 86 -6.82 -16.32 -1.92
CA LEU A 86 -7.77 -16.49 -0.83
C LEU A 86 -9.19 -16.37 -1.38
N THR A 87 -9.99 -17.42 -1.20
CA THR A 87 -11.40 -17.42 -1.59
C THR A 87 -12.31 -17.59 -0.39
N LEU A 88 -13.21 -16.64 -0.20
CA LEU A 88 -14.36 -16.77 0.68
C LEU A 88 -15.51 -17.39 -0.09
N LEU A 89 -15.81 -18.65 0.20
CA LEU A 89 -16.82 -19.44 -0.51
C LEU A 89 -18.25 -18.95 -0.25
N LYS A 90 -18.49 -18.45 0.96
CA LYS A 90 -19.79 -17.94 1.40
C LYS A 90 -19.61 -16.59 2.12
N PRO A 91 -19.41 -15.50 1.37
CA PRO A 91 -19.36 -14.18 1.96
C PRO A 91 -20.70 -13.83 2.66
N PRO A 92 -20.74 -12.86 3.58
CA PRO A 92 -21.97 -12.46 4.25
C PRO A 92 -23.09 -12.11 3.28
N ALA A 93 -24.34 -12.38 3.66
CA ALA A 93 -25.49 -11.93 2.87
C ALA A 93 -25.54 -10.40 2.77
N ALA A 94 -25.13 -9.71 3.84
CA ALA A 94 -25.01 -8.26 3.87
C ALA A 94 -24.13 -7.75 2.71
N ARG A 95 -24.60 -6.69 2.04
CA ARG A 95 -23.92 -6.10 0.88
C ARG A 95 -22.55 -5.52 1.23
N ARG A 96 -22.37 -4.98 2.43
CA ARG A 96 -21.11 -4.40 2.94
C ARG A 96 -20.73 -5.10 4.23
N PHE A 97 -19.46 -5.47 4.36
CA PHE A 97 -18.90 -6.12 5.55
C PHE A 97 -17.42 -5.77 5.70
N GLN A 98 -16.87 -5.93 6.91
CA GLN A 98 -15.45 -5.80 7.16
C GLN A 98 -14.77 -7.16 7.05
N LEU A 99 -13.67 -7.21 6.29
CA LEU A 99 -12.81 -8.37 6.15
C LEU A 99 -11.44 -8.02 6.72
N LEU A 100 -11.07 -8.67 7.83
CA LEU A 100 -9.73 -8.61 8.38
C LEU A 100 -8.91 -9.79 7.84
N ILE A 101 -7.71 -9.50 7.38
CA ILE A 101 -6.73 -10.48 6.89
C ILE A 101 -5.40 -10.16 7.57
N GLU A 102 -4.80 -11.17 8.19
CA GLU A 102 -3.44 -11.07 8.74
C GLU A 102 -2.50 -11.98 7.95
N THR A 103 -1.44 -11.39 7.40
CA THR A 103 -0.40 -12.09 6.65
C THR A 103 0.96 -11.88 7.31
N GLU A 104 1.86 -12.83 7.09
CA GLU A 104 3.27 -12.71 7.46
C GLU A 104 4.15 -12.82 6.21
N LEU A 105 5.15 -11.95 6.15
CA LEU A 105 6.05 -11.74 5.01
C LEU A 105 7.50 -11.77 5.50
N ALA A 106 8.44 -12.16 4.62
CA ALA A 106 9.87 -12.08 4.89
C ALA A 106 10.59 -11.12 3.91
N PRO A 107 10.54 -9.79 4.14
CA PRO A 107 11.07 -8.80 3.19
C PRO A 107 12.56 -8.98 2.85
N ALA A 108 13.38 -9.46 3.78
CA ALA A 108 14.80 -9.70 3.57
C ALA A 108 15.08 -10.87 2.61
N GLY A 109 14.15 -11.81 2.48
CA GLY A 109 14.25 -12.93 1.54
C GLY A 109 13.56 -12.68 0.20
N ASN A 110 13.00 -11.49 -0.03
CA ASN A 110 12.23 -11.20 -1.24
C ASN A 110 13.14 -10.70 -2.37
N GLU A 111 13.70 -11.64 -3.13
CA GLU A 111 14.58 -11.36 -4.27
C GLU A 111 13.83 -10.91 -5.54
N ALA A 112 12.49 -10.99 -5.55
CA ALA A 112 11.68 -10.56 -6.70
C ALA A 112 11.58 -9.04 -6.84
N LEU A 113 11.94 -8.27 -5.80
CA LEU A 113 11.84 -6.80 -5.75
C LEU A 113 10.42 -6.29 -6.09
N MET A 114 9.40 -7.07 -5.71
CA MET A 114 7.97 -6.77 -5.86
C MET A 114 7.25 -7.02 -4.54
N GLY A 115 6.20 -6.24 -4.25
CA GLY A 115 5.61 -6.19 -2.92
C GLY A 115 6.56 -5.50 -1.94
N LEU A 116 6.60 -5.95 -0.69
CA LEU A 116 7.51 -5.43 0.33
C LEU A 116 8.85 -6.19 0.31
N TYR A 117 9.96 -5.48 0.17
CA TYR A 117 11.31 -6.05 0.13
C TYR A 117 12.32 -5.14 0.84
N ARG A 118 13.57 -5.60 0.93
CA ARG A 118 14.71 -4.85 1.50
C ARG A 118 15.72 -4.47 0.42
N SER A 119 16.11 -3.20 0.40
CA SER A 119 17.23 -2.69 -0.41
C SER A 119 18.15 -1.87 0.49
N ASN A 120 19.43 -2.26 0.60
CA ASN A 120 20.42 -1.58 1.47
C ASN A 120 19.92 -1.25 2.89
N ASN A 121 19.25 -2.20 3.53
CA ASN A 121 18.62 -2.04 4.84
C ASN A 121 17.45 -1.04 4.95
N VAL A 122 16.86 -0.65 3.83
CA VAL A 122 15.61 0.10 3.74
C VAL A 122 14.50 -0.83 3.29
N TYR A 123 13.35 -0.77 3.95
CA TYR A 123 12.12 -1.39 3.47
C TYR A 123 11.55 -0.52 2.36
N CYS A 124 11.29 -1.14 1.21
CA CYS A 124 10.68 -0.47 0.07
C CYS A 124 9.57 -1.35 -0.48
N THR A 125 8.61 -0.73 -1.15
CA THR A 125 7.58 -1.44 -1.90
C THR A 125 7.64 -1.14 -3.38
N GLN A 126 7.35 -2.14 -4.20
CA GLN A 126 7.03 -2.00 -5.60
C GLN A 126 5.72 -2.73 -5.88
N CYS A 127 4.65 -1.98 -6.12
CA CYS A 127 3.31 -2.54 -6.29
C CYS A 127 2.84 -2.60 -7.75
N GLU A 128 3.43 -1.81 -8.65
CA GLU A 128 3.11 -1.92 -10.07
C GLU A 128 3.86 -3.10 -10.73
N ALA A 129 3.20 -3.94 -11.54
CA ALA A 129 1.76 -3.93 -11.86
C ALA A 129 0.87 -4.69 -10.86
N GLU A 130 1.41 -5.73 -10.22
CA GLU A 130 0.67 -6.69 -9.39
C GLU A 130 1.53 -7.11 -8.17
N GLY A 131 2.23 -6.15 -7.58
CA GLY A 131 3.09 -6.38 -6.41
C GLY A 131 2.33 -6.31 -5.09
N PHE A 132 1.16 -5.67 -5.04
CA PHE A 132 0.41 -5.51 -3.78
C PHE A 132 -0.12 -6.85 -3.25
N ARG A 133 -0.48 -7.80 -4.12
CA ARG A 133 -0.82 -9.19 -3.74
C ARG A 133 0.31 -9.97 -3.05
N ARG A 134 1.56 -9.46 -3.07
CA ARG A 134 2.70 -10.00 -2.29
C ARG A 134 2.80 -9.39 -0.89
N ILE A 135 1.86 -8.53 -0.50
CA ILE A 135 1.78 -7.88 0.82
C ILE A 135 0.60 -8.44 1.61
N THR A 136 -0.59 -8.44 1.01
CA THR A 136 -1.82 -9.02 1.58
C THR A 136 -2.71 -9.53 0.47
N TYR A 137 -3.63 -10.44 0.79
CA TYR A 137 -4.65 -10.86 -0.17
C TYR A 137 -5.56 -9.67 -0.51
N PHE A 138 -5.74 -9.40 -1.80
CA PHE A 138 -6.48 -8.22 -2.26
C PHE A 138 -7.12 -8.43 -3.65
N LEU A 139 -8.05 -7.56 -4.04
CA LEU A 139 -8.45 -7.46 -5.45
C LEU A 139 -7.41 -6.62 -6.19
N ASP A 140 -6.28 -7.22 -6.54
CA ASP A 140 -5.08 -6.51 -7.02
C ASP A 140 -5.17 -6.20 -8.53
N ARG A 141 -6.11 -5.29 -8.85
CA ARG A 141 -6.45 -4.85 -10.21
C ARG A 141 -6.80 -3.34 -10.20
N PRO A 142 -6.49 -2.59 -11.27
CA PRO A 142 -6.48 -1.12 -11.23
C PRO A 142 -7.86 -0.45 -11.23
N ASP A 143 -8.94 -1.18 -11.54
CA ASP A 143 -10.32 -0.69 -11.46
C ASP A 143 -10.94 -0.85 -10.05
N ILE A 144 -10.17 -1.33 -9.08
CA ILE A 144 -10.54 -1.33 -7.66
C ILE A 144 -9.83 -0.16 -6.97
N LEU A 145 -10.61 0.85 -6.58
CA LEU A 145 -10.11 2.05 -5.94
C LEU A 145 -10.47 2.03 -4.45
N SER A 146 -9.48 2.25 -3.59
CA SER A 146 -9.69 2.40 -2.14
C SER A 146 -9.09 3.71 -1.63
N VAL A 147 -9.72 4.28 -0.61
CA VAL A 147 -9.06 5.21 0.32
C VAL A 147 -8.19 4.39 1.26
N TYR A 148 -6.95 4.84 1.51
CA TYR A 148 -5.99 4.09 2.34
C TYR A 148 -5.66 4.85 3.63
N THR A 149 -5.70 4.11 4.73
CA THR A 149 -5.10 4.51 6.01
C THR A 149 -4.05 3.49 6.38
N VAL A 150 -2.82 3.94 6.61
CA VAL A 150 -1.66 3.07 6.77
C VAL A 150 -0.94 3.42 8.05
N ARG A 151 -0.78 2.45 8.93
CA ARG A 151 0.03 2.56 10.12
C ARG A 151 1.24 1.66 10.00
N ILE A 152 2.41 2.21 10.28
CA ILE A 152 3.68 1.51 10.17
C ILE A 152 4.35 1.53 11.54
N GLU A 153 4.80 0.38 12.00
CA GLU A 153 5.64 0.23 13.18
C GLU A 153 6.97 -0.42 12.82
N ALA A 154 8.05 0.11 13.39
CA ALA A 154 9.38 -0.50 13.30
C ALA A 154 10.15 -0.30 14.60
N ARG A 155 11.32 -0.94 14.70
CA ARG A 155 12.32 -0.52 15.68
C ARG A 155 12.96 0.79 15.22
N ARG A 156 13.11 1.75 16.13
CA ARG A 156 13.64 3.08 15.81
C ARG A 156 15.10 3.06 15.37
N ASP A 157 15.89 2.11 15.89
CA ASP A 157 17.29 1.91 15.52
C ASP A 157 17.46 1.32 14.10
N GLU A 158 16.45 0.61 13.61
CA GLU A 158 16.44 -0.02 12.29
C GLU A 158 15.85 0.90 11.21
N ALA A 159 14.74 1.57 11.51
CA ALA A 159 14.00 2.39 10.56
C ALA A 159 13.45 3.66 11.21
N PRO A 160 14.30 4.68 11.47
CA PRO A 160 13.87 5.92 12.12
C PRO A 160 12.88 6.75 11.29
N LEU A 161 12.83 6.56 9.97
CA LEU A 161 11.88 7.19 9.04
C LEU A 161 10.83 6.16 8.60
N LEU A 162 9.55 6.54 8.62
CA LEU A 162 8.41 5.72 8.20
C LEU A 162 7.49 6.54 7.29
N LEU A 163 7.42 6.20 5.99
CA LEU A 163 6.67 6.90 4.96
C LEU A 163 5.62 5.98 4.31
N SER A 164 4.49 6.57 3.91
CA SER A 164 3.48 5.98 3.05
C SER A 164 2.80 7.08 2.21
N ASN A 165 1.88 6.72 1.33
CA ASN A 165 1.08 7.69 0.56
C ASN A 165 0.21 8.59 1.48
N GLY A 166 -0.15 9.77 0.97
CA GLY A 166 -1.06 10.68 1.64
C GLY A 166 -0.36 11.64 2.61
N ASN A 167 -1.10 12.08 3.62
CA ASN A 167 -0.62 13.02 4.62
C ASN A 167 -0.31 12.30 5.95
N PRO A 168 0.72 12.74 6.70
CA PRO A 168 0.98 12.25 8.04
C PRO A 168 -0.18 12.65 8.98
N VAL A 169 -0.66 11.69 9.76
CA VAL A 169 -1.79 11.88 10.70
C VAL A 169 -1.28 11.88 12.14
N GLU A 170 -0.48 10.89 12.49
CA GLU A 170 -0.02 10.66 13.86
C GLU A 170 1.33 9.96 13.84
N SER A 171 2.17 10.21 14.84
CA SER A 171 3.37 9.43 15.10
C SER A 171 3.66 9.40 16.59
N GLY A 172 4.38 8.38 17.06
CA GLY A 172 4.67 8.25 18.48
C GLY A 172 5.65 7.13 18.81
N ASP A 173 6.14 7.16 20.04
CA ASP A 173 6.97 6.11 20.62
C ASP A 173 6.12 4.95 21.13
N LEU A 174 6.66 3.74 21.03
CA LEU A 174 6.11 2.51 21.59
C LEU A 174 7.10 1.89 22.57
N ALA A 175 6.66 0.84 23.28
CA ALA A 175 7.56 0.07 24.13
C ALA A 175 8.70 -0.60 23.33
N ASP A 176 9.73 -1.05 24.05
CA ASP A 176 10.83 -1.86 23.52
C ASP A 176 11.63 -1.22 22.36
N GLY A 177 11.70 0.11 22.33
CA GLY A 177 12.45 0.88 21.33
C GLY A 177 11.78 0.93 19.95
N ARG A 178 10.48 0.61 19.88
CA ARG A 178 9.67 0.77 18.66
C ARG A 178 9.05 2.16 18.59
N HIS A 179 8.58 2.52 17.40
CA HIS A 179 7.81 3.73 17.15
C HIS A 179 6.85 3.48 15.99
N TYR A 180 5.92 4.40 15.76
CA TYR A 180 4.99 4.32 14.63
C TYR A 180 4.79 5.65 13.93
N ALA A 181 4.29 5.55 12.70
CA ALA A 181 3.69 6.65 11.94
C ALA A 181 2.42 6.16 11.25
N SER A 182 1.39 7.01 11.25
CA SER A 182 0.10 6.80 10.59
C SER A 182 -0.06 7.80 9.46
N TRP A 183 -0.52 7.32 8.31
CA TRP A 183 -0.68 8.05 7.07
C TRP A 183 -2.10 7.87 6.55
N HIS A 184 -2.68 8.93 5.98
CA HIS A 184 -4.00 8.87 5.36
C HIS A 184 -3.96 9.53 3.99
N ASP A 185 -4.34 8.77 2.97
CA ASP A 185 -4.51 9.26 1.62
C ASP A 185 -6.01 9.35 1.31
N PRO A 186 -6.55 10.58 1.21
CA PRO A 186 -7.99 10.79 1.03
C PRO A 186 -8.46 10.45 -0.39
N PHE A 187 -7.55 10.27 -1.35
CA PHE A 187 -7.91 10.01 -2.75
C PHE A 187 -8.01 8.51 -3.02
N PRO A 188 -9.15 8.02 -3.54
CA PRO A 188 -9.29 6.63 -3.94
C PRO A 188 -8.26 6.28 -5.02
N LYS A 189 -7.41 5.30 -4.73
CA LYS A 189 -6.36 4.84 -5.65
C LYS A 189 -6.37 3.32 -5.81
N PRO A 190 -5.89 2.81 -6.95
CA PRO A 190 -5.62 1.39 -7.11
C PRO A 190 -4.43 0.93 -6.28
N SER A 191 -4.39 -0.37 -5.96
CA SER A 191 -3.35 -1.01 -5.16
C SER A 191 -1.94 -0.84 -5.71
N TYR A 192 -1.77 -0.73 -7.04
CA TYR A 192 -0.45 -0.58 -7.66
C TYR A 192 0.24 0.75 -7.30
N LEU A 193 -0.52 1.77 -6.89
CA LEU A 193 0.01 3.07 -6.43
C LEU A 193 0.33 3.10 -4.93
N PHE A 194 0.10 1.99 -4.21
CA PHE A 194 0.52 1.88 -2.81
C PHE A 194 2.05 1.94 -2.70
N ALA A 195 2.54 2.73 -1.74
CA ALA A 195 3.94 2.82 -1.41
C ALA A 195 4.15 2.84 0.11
N LEU A 196 5.17 2.11 0.57
CA LEU A 196 5.71 2.15 1.92
C LEU A 196 7.23 2.20 1.82
N VAL A 197 7.84 3.15 2.55
CA VAL A 197 9.28 3.22 2.75
C VAL A 197 9.59 3.33 4.24
N ALA A 198 10.53 2.53 4.73
CA ALA A 198 11.00 2.63 6.10
C ALA A 198 12.51 2.35 6.21
N GLY A 199 13.27 3.23 6.85
CA GLY A 199 14.72 3.04 6.95
C GLY A 199 15.46 4.24 7.51
N ASN A 200 16.79 4.15 7.50
CA ASN A 200 17.67 5.27 7.86
C ASN A 200 18.08 6.02 6.58
N LEU A 201 17.46 7.17 6.34
CA LEU A 201 17.69 7.99 5.15
C LEU A 201 17.97 9.44 5.56
N GLY A 202 18.88 10.09 4.82
CA GLY A 202 19.08 11.52 4.88
C GLY A 202 17.96 12.25 4.14
N GLN A 203 17.61 13.46 4.58
CA GLN A 203 16.53 14.25 4.00
C GLN A 203 17.04 15.58 3.45
N VAL A 204 16.66 15.89 2.22
CA VAL A 204 16.68 17.25 1.65
C VAL A 204 15.26 17.78 1.64
N ALA A 205 14.99 18.71 2.54
CA ALA A 205 13.68 19.32 2.71
C ALA A 205 13.60 20.69 2.03
N ASP A 206 12.44 21.00 1.46
CA ASP A 206 12.11 22.32 0.92
C ASP A 206 10.58 22.50 0.91
N SER A 207 10.08 23.54 0.25
CA SER A 207 8.64 23.75 0.05
C SER A 207 8.32 24.37 -1.30
N PHE A 208 7.08 24.17 -1.75
CA PHE A 208 6.47 24.82 -2.90
C PHE A 208 5.18 25.50 -2.47
N VAL A 209 4.85 26.65 -3.06
CA VAL A 209 3.56 27.33 -2.84
C VAL A 209 2.80 27.28 -4.14
N THR A 210 1.65 26.64 -4.11
CA THR A 210 0.80 26.46 -5.28
C THR A 210 0.13 27.75 -5.73
N LEU A 211 -0.47 27.74 -6.92
CA LEU A 211 -1.22 28.88 -7.46
C LEU A 211 -2.35 29.36 -6.54
N SER A 212 -2.97 28.47 -5.75
CA SER A 212 -4.02 28.83 -4.80
C SER A 212 -3.49 29.27 -3.43
N GLY A 213 -2.17 29.17 -3.21
CA GLY A 213 -1.50 29.54 -1.97
C GLY A 213 -1.32 28.40 -0.97
N ARG A 214 -1.59 27.14 -1.33
CA ARG A 214 -1.25 25.99 -0.49
C ARG A 214 0.26 25.86 -0.40
N LYS A 215 0.78 25.72 0.80
CA LYS A 215 2.18 25.34 1.02
C LYS A 215 2.30 23.82 1.05
N VAL A 216 3.09 23.27 0.13
CA VAL A 216 3.43 21.84 0.03
C VAL A 216 4.83 21.63 0.60
N GLU A 217 4.99 20.70 1.53
CA GLU A 217 6.29 20.29 2.04
C GLU A 217 6.93 19.28 1.07
N LEU A 218 8.18 19.51 0.67
CA LEU A 218 8.90 18.65 -0.25
C LEU A 218 9.99 17.91 0.50
N GLY A 219 10.04 16.58 0.39
CA GLY A 219 11.06 15.74 0.98
C GLY A 219 11.72 14.84 -0.05
N ILE A 220 13.02 15.02 -0.29
CA ILE A 220 13.82 14.04 -1.04
C ILE A 220 14.69 13.27 -0.05
N TYR A 221 14.47 11.96 0.04
CA TYR A 221 15.18 11.07 0.93
C TYR A 221 16.19 10.23 0.14
N VAL A 222 17.41 10.18 0.65
CA VAL A 222 18.54 9.51 0.02
C VAL A 222 19.36 8.74 1.05
N GLU A 223 20.23 7.85 0.58
CA GLU A 223 21.22 7.21 1.46
C GLU A 223 22.02 8.28 2.23
N PRO A 224 22.23 8.10 3.56
CA PRO A 224 22.96 9.06 4.38
C PRO A 224 24.33 9.43 3.79
N GLY A 225 24.62 10.74 3.74
CA GLY A 225 25.84 11.28 3.14
C GLY A 225 25.74 11.62 1.66
N LYS A 226 24.62 11.31 0.99
CA LYS A 226 24.37 11.69 -0.42
C LYS A 226 23.45 12.90 -0.60
N GLU A 227 23.08 13.59 0.47
CA GLU A 227 22.11 14.69 0.47
C GLU A 227 22.54 15.82 -0.49
N ALA A 228 23.85 16.10 -0.57
CA ALA A 228 24.40 17.11 -1.48
C ALA A 228 24.13 16.82 -2.97
N LEU A 229 23.84 15.57 -3.34
CA LEU A 229 23.56 15.16 -4.72
C LEU A 229 22.09 15.40 -5.13
N ALA A 230 21.19 15.61 -4.17
CA ALA A 230 19.75 15.73 -4.44
C ALA A 230 19.29 17.16 -4.80
N GLY A 231 20.19 18.14 -4.80
CA GLY A 231 19.84 19.55 -5.04
C GLY A 231 19.17 19.79 -6.40
N TYR A 232 19.68 19.15 -7.47
CA TYR A 232 19.06 19.27 -8.80
C TYR A 232 17.68 18.62 -8.87
N ALA A 233 17.47 17.50 -8.15
CA ALA A 233 16.19 16.82 -8.12
C ALA A 233 15.11 17.68 -7.44
N MET A 234 15.46 18.37 -6.34
CA MET A 234 14.54 19.31 -5.67
C MET A 234 14.16 20.49 -6.57
N ASP A 235 15.14 21.07 -7.24
CA ASP A 235 14.94 22.15 -8.19
C ASP A 235 14.10 21.72 -9.42
N ALA A 236 14.33 20.51 -9.93
CA ALA A 236 13.51 19.93 -10.99
C ALA A 236 12.05 19.71 -10.54
N LEU A 237 11.83 19.15 -9.35
CA LEU A 237 10.49 18.93 -8.78
C LEU A 237 9.68 20.23 -8.73
N LYS A 238 10.27 21.31 -8.20
CA LYS A 238 9.61 22.62 -8.13
C LYS A 238 9.25 23.17 -9.51
N ARG A 239 10.15 23.04 -10.50
CA ARG A 239 9.84 23.44 -11.89
C ARG A 239 8.73 22.60 -12.49
N SER A 240 8.69 21.30 -12.21
CA SER A 240 7.63 20.42 -12.68
C SER A 240 6.27 20.84 -12.12
N MET A 241 6.18 21.10 -10.81
CA MET A 241 4.95 21.59 -10.18
C MET A 241 4.51 22.93 -10.78
N GLN A 242 5.42 23.90 -10.88
CA GLN A 242 5.13 25.22 -11.49
C GLN A 242 4.66 25.10 -12.94
N TRP A 243 5.32 24.27 -13.73
CA TRP A 243 4.99 24.11 -15.14
C TRP A 243 3.61 23.46 -15.33
N ASP A 244 3.24 22.49 -14.49
CA ASP A 244 1.91 21.86 -14.58
C ASP A 244 0.78 22.84 -14.23
N GLU A 245 1.04 23.75 -13.28
CA GLU A 245 0.14 24.87 -12.99
C GLU A 245 0.02 25.85 -14.17
N GLU A 246 1.14 26.26 -14.77
CA GLU A 246 1.17 27.23 -15.88
C GLU A 246 0.59 26.67 -17.18
N ALA A 247 0.94 25.43 -17.52
CA ALA A 247 0.59 24.82 -18.80
C ALA A 247 -0.78 24.14 -18.76
N PHE A 248 -1.18 23.56 -17.63
CA PHE A 248 -2.40 22.74 -17.53
C PHE A 248 -3.37 23.20 -16.43
N GLY A 249 -3.01 24.18 -15.60
CA GLY A 249 -3.83 24.60 -14.47
C GLY A 249 -4.01 23.48 -13.43
N ARG A 250 -3.00 22.61 -13.26
CA ARG A 250 -3.03 21.47 -12.33
C ARG A 250 -2.18 21.77 -11.12
N GLU A 251 -2.86 21.93 -9.99
CA GLU A 251 -2.26 22.14 -8.69
C GLU A 251 -2.11 20.81 -7.94
N TYR A 252 -1.07 20.69 -7.12
CA TYR A 252 -0.87 19.53 -6.25
C TYR A 252 -1.89 19.47 -5.11
N ASP A 253 -2.35 18.27 -4.77
CA ASP A 253 -3.57 18.04 -3.99
C ASP A 253 -3.34 17.56 -2.54
N LEU A 254 -2.08 17.29 -2.17
CA LEU A 254 -1.67 16.88 -0.82
C LEU A 254 -0.77 17.92 -0.14
N ASP A 255 -0.50 17.71 1.15
CA ASP A 255 0.29 18.63 1.97
C ASP A 255 1.79 18.31 1.93
N VAL A 256 2.15 17.08 1.55
CA VAL A 256 3.55 16.62 1.45
C VAL A 256 3.79 15.88 0.14
N PHE A 257 4.96 16.09 -0.47
CA PHE A 257 5.45 15.34 -1.64
C PHE A 257 6.80 14.71 -1.30
N ASN A 258 6.86 13.39 -1.29
CA ASN A 258 8.06 12.63 -0.91
C ASN A 258 8.65 11.88 -2.12
N ILE A 259 9.96 11.97 -2.30
CA ILE A 259 10.75 11.16 -3.24
C ILE A 259 11.77 10.37 -2.43
N VAL A 260 11.93 9.08 -2.72
CA VAL A 260 12.95 8.23 -2.11
C VAL A 260 13.85 7.67 -3.21
N ALA A 261 15.16 7.79 -3.04
CA ALA A 261 16.17 7.31 -4.00
C ALA A 261 17.17 6.33 -3.36
#